data_AF-R7P8S8-F1
#
_entry.id   AF-R7P8S8-F1
#
_cell.length_a   1.000
_cell.length_b   1.000
_cell.length_c   1.000
_cell.angle_alpha   90.00
_cell.angle_beta   90.00
_cell.angle_gamma   90.00
#
_symmetry.space_group_name_H-M   'P 1'
#
loop_
_entity.id
_entity.type
_entity.pdbx_description
1 polymer ?
#
loop_
_entity_poly.entity_id
_entity_poly.type
_entity_poly.pdbx_seq_one_letter_code
_entity_poly.pdbx_strand_id
1 'polypeptide(L)'
;MFINSKVKHKIFCLLNVLRIYFINMNGGNLSFSTKLDKRTKVYISKGANIKTGINVYLRSEPRGYHCGMPFGTVLLADKKGANIEIGSNSRINGTYIHAQTCVSIGENCVIAAGTNIIDSNGHEIYSVNRTIGRDTPPPSYINWK
;
A
#
# COMPACT_ATOMS: atom_id res chain seq x y z
N MET A 1 -35.33 -5.67 4.83
CA MET A 1 -33.96 -6.06 4.40
C MET A 1 -32.93 -4.91 4.34
N PHE A 2 -33.34 -3.63 4.32
CA PHE A 2 -32.43 -2.47 4.13
C PHE A 2 -31.77 -1.90 5.40
N ILE A 3 -32.32 -2.12 6.60
CA ILE A 3 -31.76 -1.59 7.85
C ILE A 3 -30.41 -2.25 8.17
N ASN A 4 -30.29 -3.55 7.88
CA ASN A 4 -29.12 -4.35 8.18
C ASN A 4 -27.89 -3.94 7.34
N SER A 5 -28.08 -3.42 6.11
CA SER A 5 -26.96 -2.97 5.27
C SER A 5 -26.36 -1.65 5.73
N LYS A 6 -27.18 -0.69 6.21
CA LYS A 6 -26.69 0.60 6.74
C LYS A 6 -25.86 0.41 8.00
N VAL A 7 -26.29 -0.48 8.91
CA VAL A 7 -25.55 -0.81 10.13
C VAL A 7 -24.21 -1.47 9.78
N LYS A 8 -24.20 -2.47 8.90
CA LYS A 8 -22.98 -3.12 8.41
C LYS A 8 -22.00 -2.13 7.78
N HIS A 9 -22.50 -1.17 7.01
CA HIS A 9 -21.67 -0.12 6.41
C HIS A 9 -21.02 0.78 7.47
N LYS A 10 -21.79 1.26 8.46
CA LYS A 10 -21.25 2.05 9.57
C LYS A 10 -20.17 1.29 10.36
N ILE A 11 -20.42 0.01 10.66
CA ILE A 11 -19.44 -0.85 11.33
C ILE A 11 -18.16 -0.99 10.49
N PHE A 12 -18.29 -1.21 9.18
CA PHE A 12 -17.13 -1.29 8.29
C PHE A 12 -16.33 0.01 8.28
N CYS A 13 -17.00 1.17 8.19
CA CYS A 13 -16.34 2.47 8.26
C CYS A 13 -15.59 2.66 9.58
N LEU A 14 -16.20 2.28 10.71
CA LEU A 14 -15.55 2.35 12.02
C LEU A 14 -14.31 1.44 12.09
N LEU A 15 -14.43 0.18 11.65
CA LEU A 15 -13.31 -0.75 11.61
C LEU A 15 -12.18 -0.24 10.71
N ASN A 16 -12.50 0.39 9.58
CA ASN A 16 -11.52 1.01 8.70
C ASN A 16 -10.75 2.14 9.41
N VAL A 17 -11.45 3.03 10.11
CA VAL A 17 -10.83 4.12 10.89
C VAL A 17 -9.94 3.56 12.00
N LEU A 18 -10.41 2.58 12.77
CA LEU A 18 -9.61 1.93 13.82
C LEU A 18 -8.36 1.27 13.23
N ARG A 19 -8.50 0.61 12.08
CA ARG A 19 -7.37 -0.02 11.39
C ARG A 19 -6.33 0.99 10.95
N ILE A 20 -6.75 2.14 10.40
CA ILE A 20 -5.85 3.25 10.08
C ILE A 20 -5.16 3.78 11.33
N TYR A 21 -5.91 3.95 12.43
CA TYR A 21 -5.35 4.39 13.70
C TYR A 21 -4.22 3.45 14.18
N PHE A 22 -4.44 2.13 14.18
CA PHE A 22 -3.42 1.16 14.56
C PHE A 22 -2.23 1.13 13.58
N ILE A 23 -2.45 1.31 12.27
CA ILE A 23 -1.35 1.42 11.31
C ILE A 23 -0.51 2.67 11.60
N ASN A 24 -1.15 3.79 11.91
CA ASN A 24 -0.46 5.04 12.21
C ASN A 24 0.33 4.97 13.52
N MET A 25 -0.16 4.23 14.52
CA MET A 25 0.61 3.92 15.73
C MET A 25 1.90 3.11 15.46
N ASN A 26 1.93 2.34 14.37
CA ASN A 26 3.06 1.49 13.99
C ASN A 26 3.98 2.14 12.94
N GLY A 27 3.99 3.48 12.84
CA GLY A 27 4.86 4.22 11.92
C GLY A 27 4.21 4.58 10.58
N GLY A 28 2.92 4.31 10.40
CA GLY A 28 2.16 4.81 9.25
C GLY A 28 1.76 6.27 9.40
N ASN A 29 1.42 6.89 8.27
CA ASN A 29 0.83 8.22 8.18
C ASN A 29 -0.28 8.20 7.12
N LEU A 30 -1.25 7.32 7.32
CA LEU A 30 -2.42 7.20 6.46
C LEU A 30 -3.45 8.26 6.85
N SER A 31 -3.99 8.98 5.85
CA SER A 31 -5.17 9.82 6.06
C SER A 31 -6.34 8.97 6.56
N PHE A 32 -7.11 9.45 7.55
CA PHE A 32 -8.33 8.78 8.03
C PHE A 32 -9.42 8.64 6.97
N SER A 33 -9.32 9.39 5.86
CA SER A 33 -10.18 9.26 4.68
C SER A 33 -9.79 8.09 3.77
N THR A 34 -8.64 7.45 4.02
CA THR A 34 -8.17 6.27 3.27
C THR A 34 -9.17 5.13 3.43
N LYS A 35 -9.42 4.40 2.35
CA LYS A 35 -10.27 3.20 2.35
C LYS A 35 -9.39 1.98 2.22
N LEU A 36 -9.53 1.04 3.15
CA LEU A 36 -8.80 -0.22 3.17
C LEU A 36 -9.80 -1.36 3.03
N ASP A 37 -9.69 -2.14 1.95
CA ASP A 37 -10.39 -3.41 1.91
C ASP A 37 -9.82 -4.37 2.97
N LYS A 38 -10.65 -5.32 3.41
CA LYS A 38 -10.31 -6.25 4.51
C LYS A 38 -8.99 -7.00 4.27
N ARG A 39 -8.73 -7.37 3.01
CA ARG A 39 -7.55 -8.16 2.61
C ARG A 39 -6.29 -7.33 2.32
N THR A 40 -6.38 -6.00 2.37
CA THR A 40 -5.21 -5.13 2.17
C THR A 40 -4.18 -5.41 3.26
N LYS A 41 -2.90 -5.55 2.93
CA LYS A 41 -1.84 -5.77 3.92
C LYS A 41 -0.89 -4.59 3.93
N VAL A 42 -0.46 -4.18 5.13
CA VAL A 42 0.43 -3.04 5.32
C VAL A 42 1.52 -3.51 6.28
N TYR A 43 2.76 -3.51 5.80
CA TYR A 43 3.94 -3.92 6.55
C TYR A 43 4.90 -2.72 6.61
N ILE A 44 5.22 -2.31 7.83
CA ILE A 44 6.08 -1.15 8.11
C ILE A 44 7.20 -1.63 9.02
N SER A 45 8.42 -1.71 8.49
CA SER A 45 9.61 -1.99 9.30
C SER A 45 9.92 -0.85 10.25
N LYS A 46 10.67 -1.14 11.32
CA LYS A 46 11.04 -0.12 12.33
C LYS A 46 11.77 1.05 11.69
N GLY A 47 11.19 2.25 11.81
CA GLY A 47 11.72 3.48 11.23
C GLY A 47 11.48 3.64 9.73
N ALA A 48 10.63 2.81 9.13
CA ALA A 48 10.04 3.03 7.81
C ALA A 48 8.73 3.83 7.93
N ASN A 49 8.19 4.29 6.81
CA ASN A 49 6.95 5.04 6.75
C ASN A 49 6.10 4.67 5.53
N ILE A 50 4.79 4.74 5.70
CA ILE A 50 3.82 4.66 4.60
C ILE A 50 2.84 5.82 4.79
N LYS A 51 2.74 6.69 3.78
CA LYS A 51 1.91 7.88 3.81
C LYS A 51 0.86 7.84 2.70
N THR A 52 -0.37 8.24 3.03
CA THR A 52 -1.43 8.44 2.04
C THR A 52 -2.00 9.84 2.10
N GLY A 53 -2.30 10.40 0.92
CA GLY A 53 -3.10 11.59 0.76
C GLY A 53 -4.57 11.37 1.10
N ILE A 54 -5.40 12.37 0.82
CA ILE A 54 -6.84 12.30 1.11
C ILE A 54 -7.53 11.41 0.06
N ASN A 55 -8.52 10.63 0.48
CA ASN A 55 -9.37 9.83 -0.41
C ASN A 55 -8.58 8.80 -1.26
N VAL A 56 -7.56 8.18 -0.66
CA VAL A 56 -6.88 7.02 -1.26
C VAL A 56 -7.71 5.75 -1.03
N TYR A 57 -7.83 4.89 -2.04
CA TYR A 57 -8.46 3.57 -1.90
C TYR A 57 -7.46 2.46 -2.19
N LEU A 58 -7.08 1.70 -1.14
CA LEU A 58 -6.31 0.47 -1.25
C LEU A 58 -7.25 -0.73 -1.35
N ARG A 59 -7.52 -1.15 -2.59
CA ARG A 59 -8.52 -2.17 -2.92
C ARG A 59 -7.88 -3.56 -3.00
N SER A 60 -8.56 -4.53 -2.41
CA SER A 60 -8.14 -5.94 -2.32
C SER A 60 -9.32 -6.91 -2.49
N GLU A 61 -10.52 -6.39 -2.78
CA GLU A 61 -11.71 -7.17 -3.07
C GLU A 61 -11.92 -7.30 -4.59
N PRO A 62 -11.92 -8.52 -5.15
CA PRO A 62 -12.17 -8.76 -6.57
C PRO A 62 -13.59 -8.43 -7.00
N ARG A 63 -14.56 -8.47 -6.09
CA ARG A 63 -15.95 -8.18 -6.40
C ARG A 63 -16.08 -6.76 -6.96
N GLY A 64 -16.67 -6.63 -8.16
CA GLY A 64 -16.90 -5.35 -8.83
C GLY A 64 -15.66 -4.74 -9.48
N TYR A 65 -14.60 -5.52 -9.69
CA TYR A 65 -13.47 -5.14 -10.54
C TYR A 65 -13.52 -5.95 -11.84
N HIS A 66 -13.46 -5.29 -12.99
CA HIS A 66 -13.78 -5.88 -14.30
C HIS A 66 -12.67 -6.78 -14.86
N CYS A 67 -11.40 -6.53 -14.52
CA CYS A 67 -10.24 -7.25 -15.07
C CYS A 67 -9.74 -8.38 -14.14
N GLY A 68 -10.51 -8.74 -13.10
CA GLY A 68 -10.08 -9.69 -12.08
C GLY A 68 -9.02 -9.11 -11.13
N MET A 69 -8.97 -9.62 -9.89
CA MET A 69 -8.02 -9.17 -8.87
C MET A 69 -7.50 -10.40 -8.11
N PRO A 70 -6.50 -11.11 -8.67
CA PRO A 70 -6.03 -12.37 -8.09
C PRO A 70 -5.31 -12.17 -6.75
N PHE A 71 -4.71 -11.00 -6.53
CA PHE A 71 -4.00 -10.65 -5.31
C PHE A 71 -4.60 -9.39 -4.67
N GLY A 72 -4.57 -9.32 -3.34
CA GLY A 72 -4.90 -8.10 -2.61
C GLY A 72 -3.78 -7.06 -2.70
N THR A 73 -4.11 -5.79 -2.44
CA THR A 73 -3.09 -4.75 -2.31
C THR A 73 -2.22 -5.01 -1.09
N VAL A 74 -0.91 -4.96 -1.28
CA VAL A 74 0.08 -5.14 -0.23
C VAL A 74 1.09 -4.00 -0.32
N LEU A 75 1.31 -3.31 0.80
CA LEU A 75 2.35 -2.31 0.94
C LEU A 75 3.41 -2.83 1.89
N LEU A 76 4.68 -2.83 1.44
CA LEU A 76 5.84 -3.26 2.21
C LEU A 76 6.89 -2.16 2.21
N ALA A 77 7.02 -1.45 3.33
CA ALA A 77 8.15 -0.55 3.59
C ALA A 77 9.20 -1.34 4.40
N ASP A 78 10.22 -1.84 3.70
CA ASP A 78 11.04 -2.99 4.11
C ASP A 78 12.20 -2.64 5.06
N LYS A 79 12.85 -1.49 4.89
CA LYS A 79 14.01 -1.08 5.71
C LYS A 79 13.78 0.22 6.46
N LYS A 80 14.60 0.48 7.47
CA LYS A 80 14.65 1.79 8.14
C LYS A 80 14.88 2.88 7.08
N GLY A 81 14.06 3.92 7.11
CA GLY A 81 14.07 5.00 6.12
C GLY A 81 13.30 4.70 4.83
N ALA A 82 12.79 3.49 4.64
CA ALA A 82 11.94 3.18 3.49
C ALA A 82 10.64 3.99 3.57
N ASN A 83 10.23 4.57 2.44
CA ASN A 83 9.05 5.42 2.37
C ASN A 83 8.14 4.99 1.20
N ILE A 84 6.84 4.81 1.46
CA ILE A 84 5.84 4.69 0.40
C ILE A 84 4.91 5.87 0.51
N GLU A 85 4.79 6.66 -0.55
CA GLU A 85 3.86 7.79 -0.61
C GLU A 85 2.84 7.59 -1.72
N ILE A 86 1.57 7.75 -1.38
CA ILE A 86 0.46 7.67 -2.34
C ILE A 86 -0.32 8.97 -2.26
N GLY A 87 -0.34 9.73 -3.35
CA GLY A 87 -1.03 11.01 -3.45
C GLY A 87 -2.55 10.91 -3.34
N SER A 88 -3.19 12.05 -3.15
CA SER A 88 -4.63 12.16 -2.93
C SER A 88 -5.43 11.63 -4.13
N ASN A 89 -6.68 11.18 -3.88
CA ASN A 89 -7.62 10.70 -4.89
C ASN A 89 -7.13 9.50 -5.73
N SER A 90 -6.14 8.77 -5.24
CA SER A 90 -5.56 7.62 -5.94
C SER A 90 -6.25 6.30 -5.57
N ARG A 91 -6.32 5.37 -6.53
CA ARG A 91 -6.88 4.02 -6.37
C ARG A 91 -5.83 2.98 -6.70
N ILE A 92 -5.47 2.18 -5.70
CA ILE A 92 -4.51 1.09 -5.84
C ILE A 92 -5.28 -0.21 -5.78
N ASN A 93 -5.32 -0.95 -6.89
CA ASN A 93 -6.11 -2.16 -7.02
C ASN A 93 -5.18 -3.36 -7.06
N GLY A 94 -5.31 -4.31 -6.13
CA GLY A 94 -4.58 -5.58 -6.13
C GLY A 94 -3.10 -5.49 -6.50
N THR A 95 -2.41 -4.46 -6.00
CA THR A 95 -1.03 -4.11 -6.37
C THR A 95 -0.09 -4.47 -5.24
N TYR A 96 1.06 -5.06 -5.55
CA TYR A 96 2.16 -5.22 -4.61
C TYR A 96 3.12 -4.03 -4.72
N ILE A 97 3.32 -3.30 -3.63
CA ILE A 97 4.25 -2.17 -3.57
C ILE A 97 5.31 -2.49 -2.50
N HIS A 98 6.56 -2.56 -2.91
CA HIS A 98 7.70 -2.82 -2.04
C HIS A 98 8.70 -1.67 -2.18
N ALA A 99 8.96 -0.97 -1.08
CA ALA A 99 10.01 0.04 -0.99
C ALA A 99 11.10 -0.40 -0.02
N GLN A 100 12.33 -0.43 -0.52
CA GLN A 100 13.55 -0.50 0.29
C GLN A 100 14.08 0.91 0.60
N THR A 101 13.89 1.86 -0.33
CA THR A 101 14.24 3.28 -0.17
C THR A 101 13.01 4.17 -0.29
N CYS A 102 12.39 4.26 -1.47
CA CYS A 102 11.26 5.12 -1.73
C CYS A 102 10.45 4.65 -2.94
N VAL A 103 9.12 4.60 -2.78
CA VAL A 103 8.15 4.59 -3.87
C VAL A 103 7.21 5.76 -3.70
N SER A 104 7.09 6.61 -4.72
CA SER A 104 6.12 7.72 -4.72
C SER A 104 5.16 7.59 -5.90
N ILE A 105 3.86 7.61 -5.59
CA ILE A 105 2.75 7.65 -6.53
C ILE A 105 2.07 9.01 -6.38
N GLY A 106 1.91 9.74 -7.48
CA GLY A 106 1.24 11.04 -7.50
C GLY A 106 -0.23 11.02 -7.09
N GLU A 107 -0.88 12.18 -7.24
CA GLU A 107 -2.32 12.33 -7.03
C GLU A 107 -3.10 11.83 -8.25
N ASN A 108 -4.39 11.52 -8.06
CA ASN A 108 -5.32 11.11 -9.12
C ASN A 108 -4.88 9.88 -9.92
N CYS A 109 -4.07 9.00 -9.31
CA CYS A 109 -3.52 7.83 -9.98
C CYS A 109 -4.47 6.63 -9.86
N VAL A 110 -4.51 5.78 -10.88
CA VAL A 110 -5.16 4.47 -10.80
C VAL A 110 -4.16 3.39 -11.19
N ILE A 111 -3.83 2.52 -10.25
CA ILE A 111 -2.97 1.36 -10.49
C ILE A 111 -3.85 0.11 -10.61
N ALA A 112 -3.66 -0.63 -11.70
CA ALA A 112 -4.45 -1.79 -12.04
C ALA A 112 -4.02 -3.04 -11.24
N ALA A 113 -4.95 -3.98 -11.06
CA ALA A 113 -4.70 -5.27 -10.42
C ALA A 113 -3.59 -6.06 -11.10
N GLY A 114 -2.78 -6.76 -10.29
CA GLY A 114 -1.65 -7.56 -10.77
C GLY A 114 -0.36 -6.75 -11.00
N THR A 115 -0.38 -5.44 -10.76
CA THR A 115 0.82 -4.60 -10.87
C THR A 115 1.76 -4.85 -9.69
N ASN A 116 3.07 -4.88 -9.97
CA ASN A 116 4.13 -4.89 -8.96
C ASN A 116 4.99 -3.62 -9.13
N ILE A 117 5.17 -2.86 -8.05
CA ILE A 117 6.07 -1.70 -8.00
C ILE A 117 7.11 -2.00 -6.94
N ILE A 118 8.35 -2.25 -7.36
CA ILE A 118 9.41 -2.76 -6.48
C ILE A 118 10.62 -1.84 -6.60
N ASP A 119 10.89 -1.12 -5.51
CA ASP A 119 12.13 -0.43 -5.25
C ASP A 119 12.98 -1.30 -4.31
N SER A 120 13.60 -2.35 -4.87
CA SER A 120 14.52 -3.23 -4.15
C SER A 120 15.43 -3.96 -5.13
N ASN A 121 16.74 -3.90 -4.89
CA ASN A 121 17.70 -4.83 -5.48
C ASN A 121 18.01 -5.88 -4.41
N GLY A 122 17.13 -6.89 -4.33
CA GLY A 122 17.09 -7.86 -3.23
C GLY A 122 18.38 -8.65 -2.97
N HIS A 123 19.36 -8.62 -3.88
CA HIS A 123 20.65 -9.31 -3.78
C HIS A 123 21.77 -8.46 -4.34
N GLU A 124 22.95 -8.58 -3.75
CA GLU A 124 24.19 -8.02 -4.28
C GLU A 124 24.51 -8.58 -5.67
N ILE A 125 24.94 -7.70 -6.60
CA ILE A 125 25.38 -8.10 -7.94
C ILE A 125 26.51 -9.15 -7.85
N TYR A 126 27.51 -8.88 -7.01
CA TYR A 126 28.63 -9.79 -6.73
C TYR A 126 28.45 -10.40 -5.36
N SER A 127 27.90 -11.62 -5.32
CA SER A 127 27.65 -12.33 -4.07
C SER A 127 28.25 -13.73 -4.11
N VAL A 128 29.01 -14.08 -3.07
CA VAL A 128 29.50 -15.44 -2.82
C VAL A 128 28.45 -16.32 -2.12
N ASN A 129 27.37 -15.72 -1.60
CA ASN A 129 26.26 -16.42 -0.99
C ASN A 129 24.96 -15.61 -1.18
N ARG A 130 24.08 -16.09 -2.06
CA ARG A 130 22.82 -15.40 -2.45
C ARG A 130 21.78 -15.29 -1.33
N THR A 131 21.98 -15.96 -0.19
CA THR A 131 21.08 -15.86 0.97
C THR A 131 21.43 -14.71 1.91
N ILE A 132 22.58 -14.06 1.70
CA ILE A 132 23.10 -12.93 2.49
C ILE A 132 23.49 -11.76 1.57
N GLY A 133 23.53 -10.54 2.13
CA GLY A 133 23.84 -9.32 1.39
C GLY A 133 22.65 -8.74 0.61
N ARG A 134 22.58 -7.41 0.50
CA ARG A 134 21.54 -6.71 -0.30
C ARG A 134 22.09 -5.41 -0.87
N ASP A 135 21.77 -5.15 -2.13
CA ASP A 135 22.06 -3.86 -2.77
C ASP A 135 21.06 -2.78 -2.35
N THR A 136 21.42 -1.52 -2.58
CA THR A 136 20.52 -0.38 -2.38
C THR A 136 20.08 0.14 -3.74
N PRO A 137 18.78 0.02 -4.09
CA PRO A 137 18.26 0.52 -5.36
C PRO A 137 18.18 2.05 -5.37
N PRO A 138 18.16 2.69 -6.56
CA PRO A 138 17.73 4.08 -6.70
C PRO A 138 16.20 4.21 -6.54
N PRO A 139 15.68 5.34 -6.01
CA PRO A 139 14.25 5.55 -5.79
C PRO A 139 13.36 5.39 -7.04
N SER A 140 12.12 4.94 -6.85
CA SER A 140 11.13 4.78 -7.92
C SER A 140 10.01 5.82 -7.85
N TYR A 141 9.75 6.52 -8.95
CA TYR A 141 8.73 7.57 -9.05
C TYR A 141 7.70 7.26 -10.14
N ILE A 142 6.42 7.41 -9.81
CA ILE A 142 5.29 7.33 -10.75
C ILE A 142 4.55 8.67 -10.71
N ASN A 143 4.85 9.53 -11.67
CA ASN A 143 4.27 10.86 -11.80
C ASN A 143 3.19 10.87 -12.89
N TRP A 144 2.06 11.51 -12.60
CA TRP A 144 1.00 11.80 -13.58
C TRP A 144 0.74 13.30 -13.56
N LYS A 145 0.63 13.92 -14.74
CA LYS A 145 0.39 15.37 -14.91
C LYS A 145 -1.04 15.75 -14.59
#